data_AF-A0A3D5MTF9-F1
#
_entry.id   AF-A0A3D5MTF9-F1
#
_cell.length_a   1.000
_cell.length_b   1.000
_cell.length_c   1.000
_cell.angle_alpha   90.00
_cell.angle_beta   90.00
_cell.angle_gamma   90.00
#
_symmetry.space_group_name_H-M   'P 1'
#
loop_
_entity.id
_entity.type
_entity.pdbx_description
1 polymer ?
#
loop_
_entity_poly.entity_id
_entity_poly.type
_entity_poly.pdbx_seq_one_letter_code
_entity_poly.pdbx_strand_id
1 'polypeptide(L)'
;MNTEELKPIYTLEDHLAIKCKLDESYIDLISTWKLNKKTLKEILKTIIINYPHYTEHDDNHANTIINNIEMLLGEERIKMLSATDTWMLLQCAYLHDFGMAILYKKIEEVWQSPEFREYIEEKKSYDADIKEAAEYIESLGEKLKDKEFEVIWPLKIRKYVTRIIANYFRLRHSELTKEYLNSMLNEWNIDLSHNNLIKNRLIKVIAQISFIHTQDFDSVLKLDYESNGFRSDYFHPRFIAEMLRMGDLLDLDNGRYNDYVKNVVGDIPEYSEVHIEKHNSITQLLITPELIEVKADCHKRTVYRATRDWMKWLDDEIKNLTLKWTEIIPKNLSGYAPKFKKLLYYKGEEDFNNLTDLRFQISQEKAFDLIEGSGLYKDEFVFMREFIQNALDATKIQLWSVLKS
;
A
#
# COMPACT_ATOMS: atom_id res chain seq x y z
N MET A 1 39.20 9.76 24.91
CA MET A 1 37.84 9.22 24.72
C MET A 1 36.94 10.42 24.54
N ASN A 2 36.51 10.70 23.31
CA ASN A 2 35.47 11.71 23.08
C ASN A 2 34.18 11.15 23.66
N THR A 3 33.74 11.74 24.77
CA THR A 3 32.34 11.69 25.18
C THR A 3 31.57 12.59 24.23
N GLU A 4 31.30 12.09 23.02
CA GLU A 4 30.15 12.59 22.28
C GLU A 4 28.94 12.19 23.11
N GLU A 5 28.46 13.14 23.93
CA GLU A 5 27.14 13.02 24.55
C GLU A 5 26.16 12.67 23.43
N LEU A 6 25.43 11.57 23.60
CA LEU A 6 24.34 11.18 22.71
C LEU A 6 23.36 12.35 22.64
N LYS A 7 23.52 13.21 21.64
CA LYS A 7 22.63 14.33 21.41
C LYS A 7 21.27 13.73 21.05
N PRO A 8 20.19 14.07 21.78
CA PRO A 8 18.88 13.55 21.46
C PRO A 8 18.52 13.90 20.01
N ILE A 9 17.96 12.93 19.28
CA ILE A 9 17.53 13.09 17.89
C ILE A 9 16.44 14.18 17.85
N TYR A 10 16.60 15.17 16.98
CA TYR A 10 15.65 16.26 16.81
C TYR A 10 14.51 15.81 15.86
N THR A 11 13.33 15.57 16.41
CA THR A 11 12.18 15.00 15.68
C THR A 11 11.26 16.07 15.09
N LEU A 12 10.32 15.67 14.22
CA LEU A 12 9.21 16.51 13.75
C LEU A 12 8.31 16.95 14.92
N GLU A 13 8.07 16.08 15.90
CA GLU A 13 7.28 16.44 17.08
C GLU A 13 7.99 17.49 17.95
N ASP A 14 9.31 17.34 18.17
CA ASP A 14 10.13 18.34 18.86
C ASP A 14 10.13 19.67 18.11
N HIS A 15 10.27 19.61 16.78
CA HIS A 15 10.25 20.78 15.92
C HIS A 15 8.94 21.56 16.04
N LEU A 16 7.79 20.87 15.96
CA LEU A 16 6.49 21.50 16.11
C LEU A 16 6.32 22.13 17.50
N ALA A 17 6.76 21.43 18.55
CA ALA A 17 6.72 21.94 19.91
C ALA A 17 7.60 23.19 20.10
N ILE A 18 8.79 23.22 19.48
CA ILE A 18 9.70 24.37 19.54
C ILE A 18 9.12 25.56 18.77
N LYS A 19 8.58 25.36 17.56
CA LYS A 19 7.92 26.42 16.79
C LYS A 19 6.78 27.07 17.59
N CYS A 20 5.97 26.25 18.27
CA CYS A 20 4.92 26.73 19.15
C CYS A 20 5.44 27.51 20.37
N LYS A 21 6.58 27.12 20.95
CA LYS A 21 7.20 27.89 22.06
C LYS A 21 7.75 29.23 21.60
N LEU A 22 8.24 29.30 20.36
CA LEU A 22 8.77 30.53 19.78
C LEU A 22 7.67 31.49 19.31
N ASP A 23 6.53 30.96 18.88
CA ASP A 23 5.36 31.73 18.46
C ASP A 23 4.07 31.00 18.91
N GLU A 24 3.44 31.56 19.95
CA GLU A 24 2.22 31.01 20.56
C GLU A 24 1.04 30.97 19.58
N SER A 25 1.08 31.67 18.44
CA SER A 25 0.02 31.61 17.43
C SER A 25 -0.14 30.22 16.78
N TYR A 26 0.83 29.33 16.97
CA TYR A 26 0.82 27.93 16.53
C TYR A 26 0.37 26.93 17.61
N ILE A 27 -0.09 27.38 18.79
CA ILE A 27 -0.54 26.50 19.88
C ILE A 27 -1.63 25.51 19.46
N ASP A 28 -2.50 25.93 18.54
CA ASP A 28 -3.57 25.10 18.00
C ASP A 28 -3.00 23.91 17.21
N LEU A 29 -1.88 24.06 16.50
CA LEU A 29 -1.26 22.97 15.74
C LEU A 29 -0.78 21.86 16.67
N ILE A 30 0.03 22.18 17.68
CA ILE A 30 0.54 21.15 18.60
C ILE A 30 -0.57 20.52 19.45
N SER A 31 -1.57 21.30 19.84
CA SER A 31 -2.71 20.82 20.64
C SER A 31 -3.57 19.83 19.83
N THR A 32 -3.92 20.20 18.60
CA THR A 32 -4.72 19.36 17.70
C THR A 32 -3.94 18.12 17.26
N TRP A 33 -2.63 18.22 17.05
CA TRP A 33 -1.78 17.05 16.79
C TRP A 33 -1.86 16.04 17.94
N LYS A 34 -1.64 16.46 19.18
CA LYS A 34 -1.68 15.56 20.34
C LYS A 34 -3.04 14.89 20.52
N LEU A 35 -4.12 15.64 20.33
CA LEU A 35 -5.49 15.12 20.41
C LEU A 35 -5.78 14.13 19.26
N ASN A 36 -5.44 14.49 18.02
CA ASN A 36 -5.62 13.63 16.85
C ASN A 36 -4.81 12.34 16.98
N LYS A 37 -3.51 12.42 17.29
CA LYS A 37 -2.64 11.26 17.48
C LYS A 37 -3.22 10.27 18.49
N LYS A 38 -3.72 10.78 19.63
CA LYS A 38 -4.35 9.95 20.67
C LYS A 38 -5.60 9.23 20.16
N THR A 39 -6.49 9.94 19.47
CA THR A 39 -7.74 9.36 18.95
C THR A 39 -7.48 8.39 17.81
N LEU A 40 -6.65 8.78 16.84
CA LEU A 40 -6.32 7.98 15.66
C LEU A 40 -5.60 6.70 16.05
N LYS A 41 -4.71 6.73 17.05
CA LYS A 41 -4.08 5.53 17.59
C LYS A 41 -5.09 4.45 17.98
N GLU A 42 -6.20 4.80 18.64
CA GLU A 42 -7.21 3.82 19.03
C GLU A 42 -8.02 3.30 17.84
N ILE A 43 -8.23 4.13 16.81
CA ILE A 43 -8.95 3.72 15.61
C ILE A 43 -8.11 2.82 14.72
N LEU A 44 -6.84 3.16 14.50
CA LEU A 44 -5.93 2.39 13.64
C LEU A 44 -5.73 0.96 14.18
N LYS A 45 -5.78 0.75 15.49
CA LYS A 45 -5.79 -0.61 16.09
C LYS A 45 -6.94 -1.50 15.61
N THR A 46 -8.04 -0.92 15.10
CA THR A 46 -9.18 -1.69 14.58
C THR A 46 -8.92 -2.30 13.21
N ILE A 47 -7.89 -1.84 12.48
CA ILE A 47 -7.54 -2.34 11.14
C ILE A 47 -7.32 -3.86 11.16
N ILE A 48 -6.70 -4.39 12.21
CA ILE A 48 -6.42 -5.83 12.34
C ILE A 48 -7.68 -6.71 12.26
N ILE A 49 -8.87 -6.17 12.57
CA ILE A 49 -10.13 -6.92 12.53
C ILE A 49 -10.45 -7.40 11.12
N ASN A 50 -10.22 -6.55 10.11
CA ASN A 50 -10.51 -6.86 8.71
C ASN A 50 -9.26 -7.29 7.93
N TYR A 51 -8.06 -7.00 8.44
CA TYR A 51 -6.79 -7.27 7.76
C TYR A 51 -5.84 -8.19 8.53
N PRO A 52 -6.30 -9.29 9.17
CA PRO A 52 -5.46 -10.05 10.10
C PRO A 52 -4.37 -10.89 9.39
N HIS A 53 -4.39 -10.96 8.07
CA HIS A 53 -3.42 -11.67 7.24
C HIS A 53 -2.48 -10.72 6.48
N TYR A 54 -2.56 -9.42 6.71
CA TYR A 54 -1.63 -8.43 6.17
C TYR A 54 -0.62 -7.99 7.23
N THR A 55 0.44 -7.30 6.80
CA THR A 55 1.35 -6.58 7.70
C THR A 55 0.59 -5.55 8.54
N GLU A 56 1.17 -5.10 9.65
CA GLU A 56 0.58 -4.11 10.53
C GLU A 56 0.48 -2.74 9.80
N HIS A 57 -0.68 -2.10 9.87
CA HIS A 57 -0.94 -0.74 9.36
C HIS A 57 -1.53 0.13 10.47
N ASP A 58 -1.06 -0.06 11.72
CA ASP A 58 -1.58 0.62 12.91
C ASP A 58 -0.73 1.86 13.29
N ASP A 59 -0.81 2.31 14.55
CA ASP A 59 -0.04 3.47 15.01
C ASP A 59 1.48 3.24 15.00
N ASN A 60 1.95 1.99 15.09
CA ASN A 60 3.38 1.69 14.95
C ASN A 60 3.84 1.97 13.52
N HIS A 61 3.06 1.55 12.51
CA HIS A 61 3.36 1.86 11.10
C HIS A 61 3.45 3.37 10.86
N ALA A 62 2.48 4.14 11.35
CA ALA A 62 2.49 5.59 11.22
C ALA A 62 3.74 6.23 11.88
N ASN A 63 4.18 5.72 13.03
CA ASN A 63 5.42 6.19 13.67
C ASN A 63 6.67 5.80 12.86
N THR A 64 6.71 4.61 12.25
CA THR A 64 7.82 4.20 11.38
C THR A 64 7.92 5.11 10.15
N ILE A 65 6.80 5.47 9.52
CA ILE A 65 6.78 6.45 8.42
C ILE A 65 7.36 7.79 8.87
N ILE A 66 6.95 8.30 10.04
CA ILE A 66 7.49 9.55 10.60
C ILE A 66 9.01 9.44 10.80
N ASN A 67 9.48 8.36 11.41
CA ASN A 67 10.92 8.13 11.63
C ASN A 67 11.69 8.07 10.30
N ASN A 68 11.13 7.42 9.27
CA ASN A 68 11.73 7.34 7.95
C ASN A 68 11.84 8.73 7.29
N ILE A 69 10.79 9.55 7.40
CA ILE A 69 10.81 10.95 6.95
C ILE A 69 11.86 11.75 7.72
N GLU A 70 11.95 11.58 9.04
CA GLU A 70 12.93 12.26 9.88
C GLU A 70 14.37 11.90 9.50
N MET A 71 14.66 10.62 9.26
CA MET A 71 15.97 10.15 8.79
C MET A 71 16.31 10.68 7.39
N LEU A 72 15.33 10.71 6.49
CA LEU A 72 15.48 11.22 5.12
C LEU A 72 15.71 12.73 5.07
N LEU A 73 15.09 13.49 5.97
CA LEU A 73 15.29 14.93 6.05
C LEU A 73 16.55 15.28 6.84
N GLY A 74 16.81 14.58 7.94
CA GLY A 74 17.84 14.94 8.92
C GLY A 74 17.51 16.20 9.71
N GLU A 75 18.19 16.39 10.84
CA GLU A 75 17.93 17.49 11.79
C GLU A 75 17.94 18.88 11.11
N GLU A 76 18.86 19.11 10.17
CA GLU A 76 19.03 20.41 9.52
C GLU A 76 17.86 20.77 8.59
N ARG A 77 17.33 19.84 7.79
CA ARG A 77 16.16 20.12 6.94
C ARG A 77 14.89 20.21 7.78
N ILE A 78 14.74 19.40 8.84
CA ILE A 78 13.60 19.49 9.75
C ILE A 78 13.53 20.90 10.37
N LYS A 79 14.65 21.47 10.82
CA LYS A 79 14.69 22.85 11.36
C LYS A 79 14.25 23.94 10.38
N MET A 80 14.31 23.67 9.07
CA MET A 80 13.89 24.61 8.03
C MET A 80 12.40 24.55 7.72
N LEU A 81 11.68 23.53 8.20
CA LEU A 81 10.25 23.41 7.96
C LEU A 81 9.45 24.53 8.64
N SER A 82 8.30 24.84 8.06
CA SER A 82 7.28 25.65 8.74
C SER A 82 6.56 24.82 9.80
N ALA A 83 5.84 25.50 10.70
CA ALA A 83 5.00 24.81 11.67
C ALA A 83 3.88 24.03 10.96
N THR A 84 3.32 24.59 9.88
CA THR A 84 2.27 23.93 9.09
C THR A 84 2.80 22.73 8.31
N ASP A 85 3.98 22.80 7.66
CA ASP A 85 4.58 21.65 6.97
C ASP A 85 4.78 20.47 7.95
N THR A 86 5.33 20.79 9.12
CA THR A 86 5.60 19.80 10.18
C THR A 86 4.31 19.14 10.67
N TRP A 87 3.27 19.96 10.96
CA TRP A 87 1.97 19.44 11.38
C TRP A 87 1.31 18.59 10.29
N MET A 88 1.41 19.00 9.02
CA MET A 88 0.84 18.26 7.89
C MET A 88 1.51 16.90 7.71
N LEU A 89 2.84 16.79 7.80
CA LEU A 89 3.58 15.52 7.72
C LEU A 89 3.09 14.54 8.81
N LEU A 90 3.02 15.03 10.06
CA LEU A 90 2.56 14.24 11.20
C LEU A 90 1.11 13.73 11.02
N GLN A 91 0.20 14.61 10.61
CA GLN A 91 -1.21 14.24 10.38
C GLN A 91 -1.36 13.27 9.20
N CYS A 92 -0.66 13.52 8.08
CA CYS A 92 -0.74 12.66 6.90
C CYS A 92 -0.24 11.24 7.22
N ALA A 93 0.85 11.09 7.98
CA ALA A 93 1.35 9.78 8.37
C ALA A 93 0.30 8.95 9.14
N TYR A 94 -0.48 9.57 10.03
CA TYR A 94 -1.53 8.86 10.78
C TYR A 94 -2.84 8.68 10.00
N LEU A 95 -3.04 9.42 8.91
CA LEU A 95 -4.32 9.43 8.19
C LEU A 95 -4.28 8.76 6.83
N HIS A 96 -3.11 8.54 6.23
CA HIS A 96 -3.01 8.02 4.87
C HIS A 96 -3.77 6.69 4.67
N ASP A 97 -3.64 5.79 5.64
CA ASP A 97 -4.29 4.48 5.71
C ASP A 97 -5.61 4.47 6.49
N PHE A 98 -6.18 5.62 6.83
CA PHE A 98 -7.40 5.68 7.65
C PHE A 98 -8.57 4.88 7.07
N GLY A 99 -8.67 4.79 5.74
CA GLY A 99 -9.66 3.97 5.02
C GLY A 99 -9.48 2.46 5.17
N MET A 100 -8.38 1.98 5.76
CA MET A 100 -8.28 0.58 6.20
C MET A 100 -9.06 0.33 7.51
N ALA A 101 -9.39 1.36 8.28
CA ALA A 101 -10.38 1.21 9.35
C ALA A 101 -11.77 1.29 8.69
N ILE A 102 -12.47 0.17 8.57
CA ILE A 102 -13.71 0.10 7.78
C ILE A 102 -14.94 0.15 8.69
N LEU A 103 -15.81 1.14 8.48
CA LEU A 103 -17.13 1.13 9.10
C LEU A 103 -17.96 -0.05 8.58
N TYR A 104 -18.60 -0.81 9.47
CA TYR A 104 -19.41 -1.97 9.06
C TYR A 104 -20.50 -1.63 8.04
N LYS A 105 -21.12 -0.45 8.17
CA LYS A 105 -22.11 0.03 7.17
C LYS A 105 -21.55 0.16 5.75
N LYS A 106 -20.25 0.49 5.59
CA LYS A 106 -19.59 0.51 4.28
C LYS A 106 -19.47 -0.89 3.70
N ILE A 107 -19.20 -1.89 4.54
CA ILE A 107 -19.17 -3.29 4.13
C ILE A 107 -20.56 -3.70 3.63
N GLU A 108 -21.63 -3.36 4.37
CA GLU A 108 -23.01 -3.65 3.97
C GLU A 108 -23.41 -2.98 2.66
N GLU A 109 -23.09 -1.70 2.48
CA GLU A 109 -23.33 -0.93 1.25
C GLU A 109 -22.65 -1.60 0.04
N VAL A 110 -21.35 -1.94 0.17
CA VAL A 110 -20.58 -2.58 -0.90
C VAL A 110 -21.12 -3.96 -1.23
N TRP A 111 -21.46 -4.78 -0.23
CA TRP A 111 -21.96 -6.13 -0.46
C TRP A 111 -23.29 -6.19 -1.22
N GLN A 112 -24.08 -5.12 -1.15
CA GLN A 112 -25.34 -4.99 -1.89
C GLN A 112 -25.15 -4.42 -3.30
N SER A 113 -23.95 -3.91 -3.62
CA SER A 113 -23.68 -3.16 -4.84
C SER A 113 -23.43 -4.09 -6.05
N PRO A 114 -23.91 -3.72 -7.26
CA PRO A 114 -23.56 -4.43 -8.49
C PRO A 114 -22.05 -4.43 -8.78
N GLU A 115 -21.37 -3.32 -8.50
CA GLU A 115 -19.93 -3.14 -8.74
C GLU A 115 -19.09 -4.13 -7.93
N PHE A 116 -19.54 -4.46 -6.71
CA PHE A 116 -18.89 -5.49 -5.90
C PHE A 116 -19.04 -6.88 -6.53
N ARG A 117 -20.22 -7.22 -7.05
CA ARG A 117 -20.44 -8.51 -7.73
C ARG A 117 -19.56 -8.63 -8.96
N GLU A 118 -19.52 -7.59 -9.80
CA GLU A 118 -18.65 -7.55 -10.98
C GLU A 118 -17.18 -7.71 -10.61
N TYR A 119 -16.74 -7.02 -9.54
CA TYR A 119 -15.38 -7.17 -9.02
C TYR A 119 -15.07 -8.61 -8.59
N ILE A 120 -16.00 -9.30 -7.90
CA ILE A 120 -15.78 -10.69 -7.48
C ILE A 120 -15.69 -11.61 -8.71
N GLU A 121 -16.61 -11.48 -9.67
CA GLU A 121 -16.56 -12.27 -10.92
C GLU A 121 -15.24 -12.07 -11.68
N GLU A 122 -14.77 -10.84 -11.78
CA GLU A 122 -13.47 -10.53 -12.39
C GLU A 122 -12.32 -11.19 -11.63
N LYS A 123 -12.27 -11.03 -10.30
CA LYS A 123 -11.20 -11.58 -9.44
C LYS A 123 -11.14 -13.11 -9.49
N LYS A 124 -12.28 -13.79 -9.58
CA LYS A 124 -12.34 -15.26 -9.72
C LYS A 124 -11.53 -15.79 -10.91
N SER A 125 -11.30 -14.97 -11.94
CA SER A 125 -10.57 -15.39 -13.15
C SER A 125 -9.05 -15.49 -12.98
N TYR A 126 -8.46 -14.81 -11.98
CA TYR A 126 -7.00 -14.77 -11.81
C TYR A 126 -6.50 -14.83 -10.35
N ASP A 127 -7.37 -14.69 -9.35
CA ASP A 127 -7.01 -14.77 -7.93
C ASP A 127 -7.61 -16.06 -7.32
N ALA A 128 -6.76 -17.06 -7.10
CA ALA A 128 -7.19 -18.37 -6.62
C ALA A 128 -7.80 -18.33 -5.20
N ASP A 129 -7.28 -17.46 -4.32
CA ASP A 129 -7.76 -17.32 -2.94
C ASP A 129 -9.16 -16.70 -2.92
N ILE A 130 -9.39 -15.66 -3.73
CA ILE A 130 -10.71 -15.04 -3.88
C ILE A 130 -11.67 -15.99 -4.59
N LYS A 131 -11.19 -16.75 -5.59
CA LYS A 131 -12.00 -17.77 -6.26
C LYS A 131 -12.52 -18.82 -5.29
N GLU A 132 -11.65 -19.43 -4.51
CA GLU A 132 -12.04 -20.42 -3.51
C GLU A 132 -13.05 -19.84 -2.51
N ALA A 133 -12.78 -18.63 -2.00
CA ALA A 133 -13.64 -17.94 -1.05
C ALA A 133 -15.05 -17.68 -1.61
N ALA A 134 -15.13 -17.12 -2.82
CA ALA A 134 -16.38 -16.76 -3.46
C ALA A 134 -17.22 -18.00 -3.83
N GLU A 135 -16.61 -19.00 -4.49
CA GLU A 135 -17.30 -20.24 -4.86
C GLU A 135 -17.80 -21.01 -3.63
N TYR A 136 -17.06 -20.96 -2.52
CA TYR A 136 -17.50 -21.55 -1.26
C TYR A 136 -18.75 -20.86 -0.70
N ILE A 137 -18.78 -19.52 -0.69
CA ILE A 137 -19.92 -18.73 -0.21
C ILE A 137 -21.14 -18.94 -1.12
N GLU A 138 -20.96 -18.89 -2.44
CA GLU A 138 -22.02 -19.08 -3.44
C GLU A 138 -22.67 -20.47 -3.35
N SER A 139 -21.85 -21.51 -3.15
CA SER A 139 -22.33 -22.90 -3.04
C SER A 139 -22.92 -23.25 -1.67
N LEU A 140 -22.83 -22.36 -0.67
CA LEU A 140 -23.22 -22.66 0.71
C LEU A 140 -24.70 -23.02 0.83
N GLY A 141 -25.59 -22.33 0.11
CA GLY A 141 -27.04 -22.55 0.18
C GLY A 141 -27.45 -23.97 -0.21
N GLU A 142 -26.79 -24.56 -1.21
CA GLU A 142 -27.01 -25.96 -1.61
C GLU A 142 -26.32 -26.93 -0.66
N LYS A 143 -25.07 -26.65 -0.27
CA LYS A 143 -24.30 -27.49 0.66
C LYS A 143 -24.99 -27.66 2.02
N LEU A 144 -25.65 -26.63 2.54
CA LEU A 144 -26.37 -26.70 3.82
C LEU A 144 -27.60 -27.62 3.80
N LYS A 145 -28.08 -28.04 2.62
CA LYS A 145 -29.15 -29.03 2.51
C LYS A 145 -28.64 -30.45 2.78
N ASP A 146 -27.35 -30.68 2.62
CA ASP A 146 -26.70 -31.95 2.92
C ASP A 146 -26.49 -32.09 4.43
N LYS A 147 -27.02 -33.18 5.00
CA LYS A 147 -26.91 -33.47 6.44
C LYS A 147 -25.51 -33.90 6.85
N GLU A 148 -24.66 -34.32 5.89
CA GLU A 148 -23.26 -34.69 6.11
C GLU A 148 -22.30 -33.52 5.84
N PHE A 149 -22.81 -32.31 5.57
CA PHE A 149 -21.97 -31.15 5.33
C PHE A 149 -21.11 -30.78 6.54
N GLU A 150 -19.94 -30.22 6.28
CA GLU A 150 -18.92 -29.99 7.30
C GLU A 150 -19.40 -29.05 8.42
N VAL A 151 -19.22 -29.46 9.68
CA VAL A 151 -19.66 -28.66 10.85
C VAL A 151 -18.89 -27.34 10.99
N ILE A 152 -17.67 -27.28 10.43
CA ILE A 152 -16.77 -26.12 10.53
C ILE A 152 -17.10 -24.99 9.53
N TRP A 153 -18.16 -25.14 8.72
CA TRP A 153 -18.55 -24.16 7.71
C TRP A 153 -18.67 -22.71 8.23
N PRO A 154 -19.12 -22.41 9.47
CA PRO A 154 -19.21 -21.03 9.94
C PRO A 154 -17.83 -20.37 10.06
N LEU A 155 -16.81 -21.14 10.43
CA LEU A 155 -15.43 -20.66 10.54
C LEU A 155 -14.85 -20.35 9.16
N LYS A 156 -15.14 -21.20 8.17
CA LYS A 156 -14.77 -20.96 6.76
C LYS A 156 -15.45 -19.71 6.22
N ILE A 157 -16.74 -19.52 6.47
CA ILE A 157 -17.46 -18.30 6.06
C ILE A 157 -16.83 -17.06 6.69
N ARG A 158 -16.59 -17.06 8.00
CA ARG A 158 -15.90 -15.94 8.66
C ARG A 158 -14.58 -15.62 7.97
N LYS A 159 -13.74 -16.64 7.72
CA LYS A 159 -12.44 -16.48 7.07
C LYS A 159 -12.57 -15.92 5.65
N TYR A 160 -13.41 -16.52 4.81
CA TYR A 160 -13.55 -16.15 3.41
C TYR A 160 -14.18 -14.76 3.23
N VAL A 161 -15.18 -14.42 4.05
CA VAL A 161 -15.77 -13.07 4.08
C VAL A 161 -14.70 -12.04 4.47
N THR A 162 -13.89 -12.30 5.50
CA THR A 162 -12.78 -11.41 5.88
C THR A 162 -11.77 -11.24 4.75
N ARG A 163 -11.37 -12.32 4.06
CA ARG A 163 -10.44 -12.24 2.91
C ARG A 163 -10.98 -11.38 1.78
N ILE A 164 -12.25 -11.57 1.44
CA ILE A 164 -12.91 -10.79 0.38
C ILE A 164 -12.99 -9.30 0.76
N ILE A 165 -13.43 -8.99 1.99
CA ILE A 165 -13.49 -7.61 2.50
C ILE A 165 -12.10 -6.99 2.45
N ALA A 166 -11.08 -7.68 2.96
CA ALA A 166 -9.71 -7.17 2.98
C ALA A 166 -9.20 -6.86 1.57
N ASN A 167 -9.35 -7.78 0.61
CA ASN A 167 -8.90 -7.56 -0.77
C ASN A 167 -9.63 -6.39 -1.44
N TYR A 168 -10.95 -6.31 -1.28
CA TYR A 168 -11.75 -5.25 -1.90
C TYR A 168 -11.40 -3.86 -1.39
N PHE A 169 -11.34 -3.71 -0.06
CA PHE A 169 -11.10 -2.42 0.59
C PHE A 169 -9.62 -2.04 0.60
N ARG A 170 -8.68 -2.99 0.63
CA ARG A 170 -7.24 -2.66 0.49
C ARG A 170 -6.95 -1.97 -0.83
N LEU A 171 -7.57 -2.38 -1.93
CA LEU A 171 -7.36 -1.72 -3.23
C LEU A 171 -7.97 -0.31 -3.30
N ARG A 172 -8.85 0.04 -2.36
CA ARG A 172 -9.64 1.28 -2.36
C ARG A 172 -9.43 2.13 -1.10
N HIS A 173 -8.42 1.80 -0.28
CA HIS A 173 -8.29 2.38 1.05
C HIS A 173 -8.00 3.87 0.97
N SER A 174 -7.22 4.33 -0.01
CA SER A 174 -6.88 5.74 -0.17
C SER A 174 -8.08 6.57 -0.69
N GLU A 175 -8.91 6.00 -1.56
CA GLU A 175 -10.21 6.57 -1.94
C GLU A 175 -11.14 6.67 -0.73
N LEU A 176 -11.22 5.62 0.07
CA LEU A 176 -12.06 5.59 1.26
C LEU A 176 -11.55 6.55 2.34
N THR A 177 -10.23 6.67 2.53
CA THR A 177 -9.60 7.70 3.37
C THR A 177 -10.07 9.08 2.93
N LYS A 178 -10.01 9.37 1.63
CA LYS A 178 -10.44 10.67 1.07
C LYS A 178 -11.94 10.91 1.29
N GLU A 179 -12.78 9.90 1.11
CA GLU A 179 -14.22 9.98 1.39
C GLU A 179 -14.47 10.30 2.86
N TYR A 180 -13.83 9.56 3.77
CA TYR A 180 -13.97 9.76 5.21
C TYR A 180 -13.58 11.17 5.63
N LEU A 181 -12.41 11.63 5.22
CA LEU A 181 -11.90 12.95 5.57
C LEU A 181 -12.74 14.10 5.00
N ASN A 182 -13.40 13.92 3.85
CA ASN A 182 -14.22 14.97 3.25
C ASN A 182 -15.65 15.03 3.80
N SER A 183 -16.25 13.90 4.18
CA SER A 183 -17.69 13.86 4.44
C SER A 183 -18.17 12.88 5.51
N MET A 184 -17.32 12.04 6.11
CA MET A 184 -17.79 10.99 7.05
C MET A 184 -17.04 10.92 8.39
N LEU A 185 -16.23 11.93 8.74
CA LEU A 185 -15.55 11.96 10.05
C LEU A 185 -16.52 11.92 11.25
N ASN A 186 -17.73 12.46 11.07
CA ASN A 186 -18.81 12.42 12.06
C ASN A 186 -19.27 10.99 12.38
N GLU A 187 -19.22 10.06 11.42
CA GLU A 187 -19.56 8.65 11.61
C GLU A 187 -18.58 7.93 12.54
N TRP A 188 -17.36 8.47 12.64
CA TRP A 188 -16.34 8.03 13.58
C TRP A 188 -16.40 8.79 14.92
N ASN A 189 -17.32 9.74 15.07
CA ASN A 189 -17.37 10.70 16.18
C ASN A 189 -16.05 11.49 16.36
N ILE A 190 -15.39 11.84 15.26
CA ILE A 190 -14.14 12.60 15.25
C ILE A 190 -14.37 13.98 14.67
N ASP A 191 -13.72 14.98 15.25
CA ASP A 191 -13.49 16.28 14.63
C ASP A 191 -11.98 16.56 14.60
N LEU A 192 -11.36 16.39 13.43
CA LEU A 192 -9.92 16.67 13.25
C LEU A 192 -9.60 18.18 13.33
N SER A 193 -10.61 19.04 13.18
CA SER A 193 -10.45 20.50 13.28
C SER A 193 -10.55 21.03 14.71
N HIS A 194 -11.10 20.23 15.63
CA HIS A 194 -11.39 20.58 17.02
C HIS A 194 -12.13 21.92 17.15
N ASN A 195 -13.36 22.00 16.64
CA ASN A 195 -14.19 23.21 16.61
C ASN A 195 -13.55 24.37 15.83
N ASN A 196 -13.02 24.08 14.63
CA ASN A 196 -12.34 25.05 13.76
C ASN A 196 -11.05 25.67 14.34
N LEU A 197 -10.43 25.04 15.34
CA LEU A 197 -9.05 25.38 15.71
C LEU A 197 -8.11 25.19 14.52
N ILE A 198 -8.39 24.22 13.64
CA ILE A 198 -7.73 24.06 12.34
C ILE A 198 -8.68 24.42 11.20
N LYS A 199 -8.18 25.14 10.19
CA LYS A 199 -8.96 25.49 8.99
C LYS A 199 -9.28 24.22 8.20
N ASN A 200 -10.56 24.00 7.87
CA ASN A 200 -11.03 22.84 7.10
C ASN A 200 -10.29 22.64 5.76
N ARG A 201 -9.77 23.71 5.13
CA ARG A 201 -8.97 23.56 3.91
C ARG A 201 -7.73 22.67 4.11
N LEU A 202 -7.10 22.68 5.28
CA LEU A 202 -5.93 21.83 5.56
C LEU A 202 -6.34 20.36 5.64
N ILE A 203 -7.49 20.06 6.25
CA ILE A 203 -8.06 18.70 6.29
C ILE A 203 -8.36 18.19 4.88
N LYS A 204 -8.89 19.05 4.00
CA LYS A 204 -9.10 18.72 2.58
C LYS A 204 -7.79 18.42 1.85
N VAL A 205 -6.70 19.13 2.14
CA VAL A 205 -5.39 18.81 1.54
C VAL A 205 -4.84 17.50 2.10
N ILE A 206 -5.00 17.21 3.40
CA ILE A 206 -4.67 15.88 3.96
C ILE A 206 -5.43 14.78 3.22
N ALA A 207 -6.72 14.98 2.95
CA ALA A 207 -7.53 14.02 2.19
C ALA A 207 -7.00 13.78 0.76
N GLN A 208 -6.52 14.84 0.09
CA GLN A 208 -5.93 14.73 -1.24
C GLN A 208 -4.57 14.03 -1.21
N ILE A 209 -3.70 14.38 -0.25
CA ILE A 209 -2.39 13.76 -0.08
C ILE A 209 -2.54 12.27 0.26
N SER A 210 -3.45 11.95 1.18
CA SER A 210 -3.77 10.58 1.55
C SER A 210 -4.37 9.78 0.39
N PHE A 211 -5.04 10.40 -0.57
CA PHE A 211 -5.45 9.70 -1.78
C PHE A 211 -4.27 9.44 -2.73
N ILE A 212 -3.41 10.44 -2.92
CA ILE A 212 -2.30 10.41 -3.87
C ILE A 212 -1.22 9.40 -3.48
N HIS A 213 -1.12 8.98 -2.21
CA HIS A 213 -0.06 8.05 -1.80
C HIS A 213 -0.10 6.70 -2.53
N THR A 214 -1.27 6.27 -3.04
CA THR A 214 -1.40 5.04 -3.85
C THR A 214 -1.43 5.29 -5.36
N GLN A 215 -1.36 6.55 -5.79
CA GLN A 215 -1.47 6.92 -7.21
C GLN A 215 -0.09 6.93 -7.88
N ASP A 216 -0.07 7.22 -9.18
CA ASP A 216 1.16 7.45 -9.93
C ASP A 216 1.88 8.74 -9.45
N PHE A 217 3.19 8.82 -9.70
CA PHE A 217 4.01 9.95 -9.30
C PHE A 217 3.52 11.29 -9.89
N ASP A 218 3.03 11.33 -11.14
CA ASP A 218 2.58 12.58 -11.77
C ASP A 218 1.37 13.18 -11.06
N SER A 219 0.61 12.36 -10.31
CA SER A 219 -0.45 12.85 -9.45
C SER A 219 0.03 13.75 -8.30
N VAL A 220 1.29 13.60 -7.84
CA VAL A 220 1.92 14.54 -6.90
C VAL A 220 2.02 15.93 -7.50
N LEU A 221 2.42 16.04 -8.77
CA LEU A 221 2.61 17.32 -9.47
C LEU A 221 1.30 18.07 -9.72
N LYS A 222 0.14 17.40 -9.58
CA LYS A 222 -1.19 18.03 -9.66
C LYS A 222 -1.55 18.83 -8.40
N LEU A 223 -0.85 18.61 -7.29
CA LEU A 223 -1.03 19.40 -6.07
C LEU A 223 -0.41 20.80 -6.22
N ASP A 224 -0.83 21.74 -5.38
CA ASP A 224 -0.19 23.05 -5.28
C ASP A 224 1.25 22.90 -4.79
N TYR A 225 2.17 23.64 -5.41
CA TYR A 225 3.57 23.67 -4.97
C TYR A 225 3.72 24.30 -3.58
N GLU A 226 3.05 25.42 -3.35
CA GLU A 226 3.08 26.21 -2.11
C GLU A 226 1.69 26.81 -1.87
N SER A 227 1.27 26.89 -0.62
CA SER A 227 0.01 27.50 -0.22
C SER A 227 0.14 28.14 1.17
N ASN A 228 -0.75 29.08 1.49
CA ASN A 228 -0.76 29.72 2.81
C ASN A 228 -0.93 28.66 3.90
N GLY A 229 -0.20 28.77 4.99
CA GLY A 229 -0.23 27.86 6.13
C GLY A 229 -1.33 28.19 7.13
N PHE A 230 -1.21 27.64 8.33
CA PHE A 230 -2.17 27.84 9.40
C PHE A 230 -2.32 29.33 9.75
N ARG A 231 -1.19 30.02 9.93
CA ARG A 231 -1.09 31.45 10.24
C ARG A 231 -0.37 32.19 9.12
N SER A 232 0.70 32.92 9.46
CA SER A 232 1.51 33.74 8.55
C SER A 232 2.65 32.93 7.92
N ASP A 233 2.59 31.60 7.98
CA ASP A 233 3.51 30.69 7.34
C ASP A 233 2.95 30.13 6.03
N TYR A 234 3.74 29.27 5.39
CA TYR A 234 3.39 28.55 4.16
C TYR A 234 3.53 27.05 4.39
N PHE A 235 2.92 26.25 3.54
CA PHE A 235 3.13 24.82 3.49
C PHE A 235 3.16 24.32 2.05
N HIS A 236 3.70 23.14 1.83
CA HIS A 236 4.11 22.63 0.52
C HIS A 236 3.45 21.26 0.24
N PRO A 237 2.21 21.23 -0.30
CA PRO A 237 1.47 19.99 -0.52
C PRO A 237 2.23 18.91 -1.32
N ARG A 238 2.93 19.29 -2.38
CA ARG A 238 3.77 18.36 -3.17
C ARG A 238 4.86 17.71 -2.33
N PHE A 239 5.59 18.52 -1.56
CA PHE A 239 6.62 18.04 -0.64
C PHE A 239 6.04 17.08 0.39
N ILE A 240 4.92 17.43 1.03
CA ILE A 240 4.28 16.59 2.05
C ILE A 240 3.84 15.25 1.45
N ALA A 241 3.25 15.26 0.25
CA ALA A 241 2.85 14.04 -0.45
C ALA A 241 4.05 13.16 -0.79
N GLU A 242 5.14 13.74 -1.28
CA GLU A 242 6.37 13.01 -1.60
C GLU A 242 7.01 12.41 -0.35
N MET A 243 7.09 13.17 0.74
CA MET A 243 7.65 12.67 2.00
C MET A 243 6.80 11.52 2.57
N LEU A 244 5.47 11.62 2.50
CA LEU A 244 4.58 10.52 2.90
C LEU A 244 4.86 9.26 2.06
N ARG A 245 4.91 9.39 0.73
CA ARG A 245 5.16 8.26 -0.19
C ARG A 245 6.52 7.63 0.05
N MET A 246 7.57 8.44 0.18
CA MET A 246 8.90 7.97 0.51
C MET A 246 8.96 7.30 1.89
N GLY A 247 8.31 7.88 2.90
CA GLY A 247 8.27 7.32 4.25
C GLY A 247 7.61 5.95 4.32
N ASP A 248 6.50 5.77 3.59
CA ASP A 248 5.78 4.50 3.46
C ASP A 248 6.58 3.45 2.67
N LEU A 249 7.14 3.83 1.51
CA LEU A 249 7.98 2.93 0.72
C LEU A 249 9.25 2.45 1.44
N LEU A 250 9.76 3.27 2.36
CA LEU A 250 10.91 2.96 3.21
C LEU A 250 10.54 2.12 4.44
N ASP A 251 9.26 1.85 4.71
CA ASP A 251 8.84 0.93 5.77
C ASP A 251 9.03 -0.54 5.37
N LEU A 252 10.31 -0.87 5.23
CA LEU A 252 10.85 -2.10 4.66
C LEU A 252 11.31 -3.11 5.69
N ASP A 253 11.54 -2.65 6.92
CA ASP A 253 12.26 -3.41 7.96
C ASP A 253 11.49 -4.66 8.42
N ASN A 254 12.18 -5.49 9.18
CA ASN A 254 11.67 -6.73 9.75
C ASN A 254 10.60 -6.42 10.81
N GLY A 255 9.76 -7.42 11.13
CA GLY A 255 8.76 -7.28 12.20
C GLY A 255 7.49 -6.52 11.81
N ARG A 256 7.27 -6.30 10.51
CA ARG A 256 6.03 -5.73 9.94
C ARG A 256 4.80 -6.63 10.10
N TYR A 257 4.95 -7.85 10.63
CA TYR A 257 3.85 -8.77 10.85
C TYR A 257 3.93 -9.35 12.26
N ASN A 258 2.77 -9.41 12.91
CA ASN A 258 2.65 -9.98 14.24
C ASN A 258 2.51 -11.50 14.15
N ASP A 259 3.57 -12.23 14.48
CA ASP A 259 3.58 -13.69 14.42
C ASP A 259 2.51 -14.35 15.31
N TYR A 260 2.06 -13.67 16.38
CA TYR A 260 0.96 -14.18 17.21
C TYR A 260 -0.37 -14.14 16.48
N VAL A 261 -0.56 -13.19 15.55
CA VAL A 261 -1.78 -13.12 14.72
C VAL A 261 -1.88 -14.35 13.82
N LYS A 262 -0.76 -14.89 13.31
CA LYS A 262 -0.77 -16.14 12.52
C LYS A 262 -1.41 -17.29 13.30
N ASN A 263 -1.09 -17.41 14.59
CA ASN A 263 -1.64 -18.44 15.46
C ASN A 263 -3.14 -18.25 15.75
N VAL A 264 -3.65 -17.02 15.71
CA VAL A 264 -5.05 -16.70 15.99
C VAL A 264 -5.93 -16.85 14.74
N VAL A 265 -5.39 -16.54 13.56
CA VAL A 265 -6.12 -16.57 12.27
C VAL A 265 -6.19 -17.98 11.68
N GLY A 266 -5.27 -18.86 12.06
CA GLY A 266 -5.19 -20.24 11.61
C GLY A 266 -4.36 -20.40 10.33
N ASP A 267 -4.80 -19.80 9.22
CA ASP A 267 -4.09 -19.82 7.94
C ASP A 267 -4.08 -18.46 7.24
N ILE A 268 -2.90 -18.08 6.73
CA ILE A 268 -2.71 -16.88 5.92
C ILE A 268 -2.56 -17.26 4.44
N PRO A 269 -3.09 -16.46 3.50
CA PRO A 269 -2.92 -16.71 2.08
C PRO A 269 -1.46 -16.74 1.65
N GLU A 270 -1.12 -17.49 0.59
CA GLU A 270 0.26 -17.62 0.10
C GLU A 270 0.87 -16.26 -0.27
N TYR A 271 0.08 -15.37 -0.89
CA TYR A 271 0.55 -14.03 -1.23
C TYR A 271 0.97 -13.25 0.02
N SER A 272 0.22 -13.37 1.13
CA SER A 272 0.56 -12.75 2.41
C SER A 272 1.88 -13.29 2.96
N GLU A 273 2.11 -14.61 2.86
CA GLU A 273 3.39 -15.21 3.28
C GLU A 273 4.56 -14.65 2.50
N VAL A 274 4.40 -14.47 1.18
CA VAL A 274 5.43 -13.86 0.33
C VAL A 274 5.73 -12.42 0.78
N HIS A 275 4.70 -11.62 1.11
CA HIS A 275 4.91 -10.25 1.61
C HIS A 275 5.60 -10.21 2.97
N ILE A 276 5.25 -11.11 3.89
CA ILE A 276 5.90 -11.20 5.21
C ILE A 276 7.37 -11.62 5.06
N GLU A 277 7.64 -12.67 4.28
CA GLU A 277 9.00 -13.14 4.03
C GLU A 277 9.86 -12.12 3.26
N LYS A 278 9.25 -11.29 2.40
CA LYS A 278 9.91 -10.17 1.73
C LYS A 278 10.51 -9.21 2.76
N HIS A 279 9.72 -8.78 3.75
CA HIS A 279 10.22 -7.93 4.84
C HIS A 279 11.33 -8.63 5.61
N ASN A 280 11.10 -9.86 6.07
CA ASN A 280 12.10 -10.62 6.83
C ASN A 280 13.40 -10.95 6.05
N SER A 281 13.41 -10.77 4.72
CA SER A 281 14.60 -10.95 3.89
C SER A 281 15.55 -9.75 3.91
N ILE A 282 15.12 -8.59 4.44
CA ILE A 282 15.98 -7.43 4.61
C ILE A 282 17.06 -7.75 5.66
N THR A 283 18.31 -7.54 5.26
CA THR A 283 19.50 -7.78 6.09
C THR A 283 20.22 -6.49 6.47
N GLN A 284 19.98 -5.41 5.73
CA GLN A 284 20.48 -4.07 6.04
C GLN A 284 19.53 -3.02 5.45
N LEU A 285 19.23 -2.02 6.26
CA LEU A 285 18.49 -0.81 5.87
C LEU A 285 19.24 0.40 6.43
N LEU A 286 19.61 1.33 5.56
CA LEU A 286 20.20 2.62 5.91
C LEU A 286 19.42 3.72 5.22
N ILE A 287 18.98 4.71 6.00
CA ILE A 287 18.27 5.90 5.51
C ILE A 287 19.01 7.12 6.05
N THR A 288 19.59 7.92 5.14
CA THR A 288 20.17 9.22 5.46
C THR A 288 19.73 10.26 4.42
N PRO A 289 19.96 11.56 4.67
CA PRO A 289 19.64 12.60 3.70
C PRO A 289 20.35 12.46 2.35
N GLU A 290 21.50 11.78 2.30
CA GLU A 290 22.33 11.60 1.11
C GLU A 290 22.27 10.20 0.50
N LEU A 291 21.93 9.17 1.29
CA LEU A 291 22.00 7.77 0.89
C LEU A 291 20.87 6.95 1.49
N ILE A 292 20.18 6.20 0.63
CA ILE A 292 19.34 5.07 0.99
C ILE A 292 20.08 3.81 0.53
N GLU A 293 20.36 2.89 1.46
CA GLU A 293 20.94 1.59 1.14
C GLU A 293 20.07 0.46 1.67
N VAL A 294 19.67 -0.45 0.78
CA VAL A 294 18.86 -1.62 1.13
C VAL A 294 19.57 -2.88 0.66
N LYS A 295 19.77 -3.83 1.57
CA LYS A 295 20.29 -5.17 1.28
C LYS A 295 19.28 -6.23 1.68
N ALA A 296 19.02 -7.18 0.80
CA ALA A 296 18.14 -8.31 1.08
C ALA A 296 18.74 -9.63 0.59
N ASP A 297 18.49 -10.73 1.31
CA ASP A 297 18.83 -12.09 0.89
C ASP A 297 17.59 -12.99 0.92
N CYS A 298 17.14 -13.38 -0.26
CA CYS A 298 15.90 -14.13 -0.44
C CYS A 298 16.19 -15.61 -0.72
N HIS A 299 15.46 -16.52 -0.07
CA HIS A 299 15.63 -17.97 -0.28
C HIS A 299 14.58 -18.61 -1.18
N LYS A 300 13.44 -17.92 -1.41
CA LYS A 300 12.37 -18.34 -2.32
C LYS A 300 12.30 -17.41 -3.53
N ARG A 301 11.96 -17.98 -4.70
CA ARG A 301 11.92 -17.21 -5.96
C ARG A 301 10.76 -16.20 -6.00
N THR A 302 9.63 -16.52 -5.38
CA THR A 302 8.48 -15.61 -5.24
C THR A 302 8.82 -14.41 -4.35
N VAL A 303 9.48 -14.65 -3.21
CA VAL A 303 9.97 -13.60 -2.29
C VAL A 303 11.02 -12.72 -2.95
N TYR A 304 11.99 -13.32 -3.66
CA TYR A 304 12.98 -12.58 -4.44
C TYR A 304 12.32 -11.61 -5.42
N ARG A 305 11.30 -12.07 -6.19
CA ARG A 305 10.58 -11.22 -7.14
C ARG A 305 9.85 -10.07 -6.45
N ALA A 306 9.08 -10.37 -5.39
CA ALA A 306 8.37 -9.36 -4.63
C ALA A 306 9.33 -8.30 -4.05
N THR A 307 10.49 -8.72 -3.56
CA THR A 307 11.54 -7.83 -3.02
C THR A 307 12.15 -6.96 -4.12
N ARG A 308 12.50 -7.55 -5.25
CA ARG A 308 13.01 -6.83 -6.42
C ARG A 308 12.01 -5.81 -6.95
N ASP A 309 10.74 -6.19 -7.08
CA ASP A 309 9.69 -5.32 -7.61
C ASP A 309 9.46 -4.12 -6.66
N TRP A 310 9.50 -4.35 -5.34
CA TRP A 310 9.49 -3.27 -4.36
C TRP A 310 10.71 -2.35 -4.46
N MET A 311 11.93 -2.91 -4.52
CA MET A 311 13.15 -2.11 -4.70
C MET A 311 13.13 -1.34 -6.02
N LYS A 312 12.51 -1.88 -7.07
CA LYS A 312 12.31 -1.17 -8.33
C LYS A 312 11.35 0.01 -8.15
N TRP A 313 10.25 -0.17 -7.43
CA TRP A 313 9.33 0.92 -7.12
C TRP A 313 10.04 2.05 -6.36
N LEU A 314 10.79 1.73 -5.30
CA LEU A 314 11.58 2.72 -4.55
C LEU A 314 12.62 3.43 -5.45
N ASP A 315 13.30 2.68 -6.33
CA ASP A 315 14.26 3.25 -7.29
C ASP A 315 13.60 4.22 -8.28
N ASP A 316 12.42 3.87 -8.80
CA ASP A 316 11.67 4.70 -9.73
C ASP A 316 11.13 5.96 -9.03
N GLU A 317 10.66 5.84 -7.78
CA GLU A 317 10.23 6.99 -6.95
C GLU A 317 11.38 7.97 -6.71
N ILE A 318 12.55 7.49 -6.28
CA ILE A 318 13.74 8.33 -6.03
C ILE A 318 14.23 9.00 -7.32
N LYS A 319 14.18 8.31 -8.47
CA LYS A 319 14.53 8.91 -9.77
C LYS A 319 13.56 10.02 -10.14
N ASN A 320 12.26 9.80 -9.96
CA ASN A 320 11.25 10.82 -10.23
C ASN A 320 11.43 12.05 -9.33
N LEU A 321 11.66 11.83 -8.03
CA LEU A 321 12.01 12.90 -7.09
C LEU A 321 13.28 13.65 -7.52
N THR A 322 14.32 12.93 -7.96
CA THR A 322 15.56 13.54 -8.45
C THR A 322 15.31 14.43 -9.66
N LEU A 323 14.53 13.95 -10.65
CA LEU A 323 14.20 14.67 -11.87
C LEU A 323 13.31 15.89 -11.60
N LYS A 324 12.44 15.81 -10.59
CA LYS A 324 11.42 16.81 -10.26
C LYS A 324 11.71 17.59 -8.98
N TRP A 325 12.95 17.51 -8.48
CA TRP A 325 13.36 18.05 -7.18
C TRP A 325 12.88 19.48 -6.93
N THR A 326 13.15 20.40 -7.87
CA THR A 326 12.80 21.82 -7.74
C THR A 326 11.30 22.10 -7.87
N GLU A 327 10.52 21.16 -8.39
CA GLU A 327 9.06 21.25 -8.52
C GLU A 327 8.32 20.68 -7.30
N ILE A 328 9.05 20.06 -6.36
CA ILE A 328 8.52 19.36 -5.18
C ILE A 328 9.08 19.94 -3.87
N ILE A 329 10.41 20.06 -3.76
CA ILE A 329 11.09 20.46 -2.52
C ILE A 329 10.99 21.97 -2.31
N PRO A 330 10.67 22.44 -1.08
CA PRO A 330 10.64 23.87 -0.76
C PRO A 330 11.95 24.57 -1.05
N LYS A 331 11.91 25.82 -1.52
CA LYS A 331 13.11 26.57 -1.95
C LYS A 331 14.14 26.78 -0.84
N ASN A 332 13.68 26.83 0.40
CA ASN A 332 14.54 26.98 1.58
C ASN A 332 15.22 25.67 1.99
N LEU A 333 14.75 24.52 1.52
CA LEU A 333 15.38 23.22 1.76
C LEU A 333 16.48 23.00 0.71
N SER A 334 17.73 23.19 1.14
CA SER A 334 18.89 22.94 0.29
C SER A 334 19.25 21.45 0.19
N GLY A 335 19.96 21.08 -0.88
CA GLY A 335 20.48 19.73 -1.10
C GLY A 335 19.91 19.08 -2.36
N TYR A 336 19.92 17.75 -2.35
CA TYR A 336 19.51 16.89 -3.47
C TYR A 336 18.84 15.63 -2.90
N ALA A 337 18.15 14.89 -3.79
CA ALA A 337 17.54 13.61 -3.46
C ALA A 337 18.61 12.59 -3.05
N PRO A 338 18.33 11.69 -2.09
CA PRO A 338 19.29 10.68 -1.68
C PRO A 338 19.66 9.77 -2.86
N LYS A 339 20.91 9.30 -2.89
CA LYS A 339 21.30 8.22 -3.79
C LYS A 339 20.67 6.92 -3.32
N PHE A 340 20.27 6.06 -4.25
CA PHE A 340 19.79 4.72 -3.92
C PHE A 340 20.83 3.65 -4.26
N LYS A 341 21.21 2.84 -3.26
CA LYS A 341 22.04 1.67 -3.41
C LYS A 341 21.25 0.43 -3.00
N LYS A 342 21.04 -0.48 -3.94
CA LYS A 342 20.31 -1.74 -3.71
C LYS A 342 21.22 -2.93 -3.94
N LEU A 343 21.18 -3.89 -3.02
CA LEU A 343 21.92 -5.15 -3.09
C LEU A 343 20.95 -6.30 -2.82
N LEU A 344 20.73 -7.14 -3.83
CA LEU A 344 19.78 -8.24 -3.74
C LEU A 344 20.52 -9.58 -3.94
N TYR A 345 20.38 -10.47 -2.97
CA TYR A 345 20.97 -11.79 -2.96
C TYR A 345 19.88 -12.84 -3.12
N TYR A 346 20.22 -13.94 -3.80
CA TYR A 346 19.41 -15.14 -3.84
C TYR A 346 20.21 -16.30 -3.26
N LYS A 347 19.82 -16.77 -2.07
CA LYS A 347 20.51 -17.84 -1.34
C LYS A 347 22.00 -17.53 -1.11
N GLY A 348 22.30 -16.29 -0.72
CA GLY A 348 23.67 -15.84 -0.44
C GLY A 348 24.53 -15.48 -1.64
N GLU A 349 24.05 -15.69 -2.87
CA GLU A 349 24.73 -15.24 -4.09
C GLU A 349 24.16 -13.90 -4.56
N GLU A 350 25.04 -12.93 -4.82
CA GLU A 350 24.63 -11.61 -5.30
C GLU A 350 24.11 -11.71 -6.73
N ASP A 351 22.92 -11.17 -6.99
CA ASP A 351 22.37 -11.15 -8.34
C ASP A 351 22.97 -9.99 -9.15
N PHE A 352 24.11 -10.25 -9.78
CA PHE A 352 24.67 -9.36 -10.78
C PHE A 352 23.77 -9.34 -12.02
N ASN A 353 23.18 -8.17 -12.33
CA ASN A 353 22.36 -7.89 -13.52
C ASN A 353 20.93 -8.50 -13.56
N ASN A 354 20.31 -8.84 -12.42
CA ASN A 354 18.95 -9.40 -12.36
C ASN A 354 18.79 -10.71 -13.18
N LEU A 355 19.87 -11.48 -13.33
CA LEU A 355 19.91 -12.68 -14.18
C LEU A 355 19.01 -13.80 -13.64
N THR A 356 18.73 -13.80 -12.33
CA THR A 356 17.91 -14.82 -11.65
C THR A 356 16.44 -14.84 -12.12
N ASP A 357 15.99 -13.77 -12.81
CA ASP A 357 14.63 -13.67 -13.35
C ASP A 357 14.57 -13.45 -14.86
N LEU A 358 15.60 -13.87 -15.62
CA LEU A 358 15.45 -14.01 -17.07
C LEU A 358 14.23 -14.90 -17.37
N ARG A 359 13.16 -14.27 -17.85
CA ARG A 359 11.97 -14.90 -18.41
C ARG A 359 11.84 -14.43 -19.85
N PHE A 360 11.70 -15.37 -20.77
CA PHE A 360 11.11 -15.07 -22.08
C PHE A 360 9.64 -14.74 -21.86
N GLN A 361 9.28 -13.45 -21.84
CA GLN A 361 7.90 -13.01 -22.01
C GLN A 361 7.69 -12.64 -23.48
N ILE A 362 6.95 -13.47 -24.20
CA ILE A 362 6.36 -13.10 -25.48
C ILE A 362 5.04 -12.41 -25.11
N SER A 363 4.80 -11.17 -25.58
CA SER A 363 3.48 -10.54 -25.36
C SER A 363 2.42 -11.42 -26.02
N GLN A 364 1.24 -11.58 -25.41
CA GLN A 364 0.16 -12.35 -26.03
C GLN A 364 -0.11 -11.88 -27.46
N GLU A 365 -0.10 -10.56 -27.67
CA GLU A 365 -0.17 -9.92 -28.99
C GLU A 365 0.92 -10.40 -29.94
N LYS A 366 2.19 -10.41 -29.52
CA LYS A 366 3.30 -10.93 -30.35
C LYS A 366 3.24 -12.43 -30.55
N ALA A 367 2.69 -13.18 -29.61
CA ALA A 367 2.48 -14.62 -29.74
C ALA A 367 1.38 -14.90 -30.77
N PHE A 368 0.29 -14.14 -30.74
CA PHE A 368 -0.76 -14.15 -31.75
C PHE A 368 -0.22 -13.71 -33.11
N ASP A 369 0.53 -12.61 -33.21
CA ASP A 369 1.19 -12.16 -34.44
C ASP A 369 2.21 -13.19 -34.96
N LEU A 370 2.90 -13.94 -34.10
CA LEU A 370 3.79 -15.01 -34.54
C LEU A 370 3.00 -16.18 -35.13
N ILE A 371 1.88 -16.53 -34.51
CA ILE A 371 1.00 -17.64 -34.88
C ILE A 371 0.21 -17.31 -36.16
N GLU A 372 -0.26 -16.06 -36.32
CA GLU A 372 -0.97 -15.57 -37.51
C GLU A 372 0.00 -15.15 -38.64
N GLY A 373 1.11 -14.51 -38.29
CA GLY A 373 1.97 -13.76 -39.22
C GLY A 373 3.17 -14.52 -39.77
N SER A 374 3.36 -15.81 -39.46
CA SER A 374 4.49 -16.57 -40.02
C SER A 374 4.12 -17.96 -40.52
N GLY A 375 3.50 -18.01 -41.71
CA GLY A 375 3.72 -19.08 -42.71
C GLY A 375 3.43 -20.54 -42.33
N LEU A 376 2.76 -20.82 -41.20
CA LEU A 376 2.41 -22.19 -40.79
C LEU A 376 1.39 -22.84 -41.72
N TYR A 377 0.53 -22.03 -42.35
CA TYR A 377 -0.51 -22.51 -43.24
C TYR A 377 -0.30 -21.96 -44.64
N LYS A 378 -0.01 -22.87 -45.59
CA LYS A 378 0.24 -22.55 -47.00
C LYS A 378 -1.01 -22.20 -47.79
N ASP A 379 -2.20 -22.36 -47.21
CA ASP A 379 -3.49 -22.28 -47.88
C ASP A 379 -4.50 -21.56 -46.99
N GLU A 380 -5.21 -20.58 -47.55
CA GLU A 380 -6.21 -19.75 -46.87
C GLU A 380 -7.40 -20.55 -46.32
N PHE A 381 -7.59 -21.80 -46.75
CA PHE A 381 -8.69 -22.64 -46.25
C PHE A 381 -8.31 -23.56 -45.09
N VAL A 382 -7.08 -23.50 -44.59
CA VAL A 382 -6.64 -24.34 -43.47
C VAL A 382 -7.41 -24.03 -42.19
N PHE A 383 -7.76 -22.77 -41.94
CA PHE A 383 -8.54 -22.43 -40.74
C PHE A 383 -9.91 -23.15 -40.73
N MET A 384 -10.54 -23.37 -41.90
CA MET A 384 -11.80 -24.11 -41.97
C MET A 384 -11.61 -25.57 -41.59
N ARG A 385 -10.49 -26.19 -42.01
CA ARG A 385 -10.15 -27.56 -41.60
C ARG A 385 -9.92 -27.63 -40.09
N GLU A 386 -9.11 -26.74 -39.53
CA GLU A 386 -8.83 -26.73 -38.09
C GLU A 386 -10.10 -26.44 -37.27
N PHE A 387 -10.96 -25.54 -37.74
CA PHE A 387 -12.24 -25.23 -37.11
C PHE A 387 -13.17 -26.45 -37.10
N ILE A 388 -13.31 -27.14 -38.23
CA ILE A 388 -14.11 -28.37 -38.32
C ILE A 388 -13.51 -29.48 -37.45
N GLN A 389 -12.18 -29.61 -37.44
CA GLN A 389 -11.47 -30.60 -36.65
C GLN A 389 -11.70 -30.37 -35.15
N ASN A 390 -11.58 -29.12 -34.68
CA ASN A 390 -11.85 -28.74 -33.31
C ASN A 390 -13.32 -28.98 -32.92
N ALA A 391 -14.27 -28.71 -33.81
CA ALA A 391 -15.68 -29.00 -33.57
C ALA A 391 -15.95 -30.51 -33.47
N LEU A 392 -15.34 -31.31 -34.33
CA LEU A 392 -15.45 -32.77 -34.30
C LEU A 392 -14.83 -33.36 -33.03
N ASP A 393 -13.67 -32.87 -32.63
CA ASP A 393 -12.96 -33.37 -31.46
C ASP A 393 -13.66 -32.95 -30.15
N ALA A 394 -14.19 -31.74 -30.07
CA ALA A 394 -15.06 -31.33 -28.97
C ALA A 394 -16.31 -32.21 -28.86
N THR A 395 -16.94 -32.53 -30.00
CA THR A 395 -18.13 -33.40 -30.03
C THR A 395 -17.79 -34.84 -29.62
N LYS A 396 -16.65 -35.38 -30.06
CA LYS A 396 -16.17 -36.71 -29.64
C LYS A 396 -15.86 -36.76 -28.15
N ILE A 397 -15.23 -35.73 -27.59
CA ILE A 397 -14.95 -35.63 -26.15
C ILE A 397 -16.25 -35.58 -25.36
N GLN A 398 -17.25 -34.81 -25.82
CA GLN A 398 -18.57 -34.77 -25.19
C GLN A 398 -19.28 -36.12 -25.27
N LEU A 399 -19.22 -36.80 -26.42
CA LEU A 399 -19.82 -38.13 -26.58
C LEU A 399 -19.15 -39.15 -25.65
N TRP A 400 -17.83 -39.10 -25.53
CA TRP A 400 -17.04 -39.96 -24.65
C TRP A 400 -17.34 -39.69 -23.17
N SER A 401 -17.57 -38.44 -22.76
CA SER A 401 -17.93 -38.11 -21.38
C SER A 401 -19.32 -38.66 -21.02
N VAL A 402 -20.28 -38.56 -21.94
CA VAL A 402 -21.65 -39.09 -21.78
C VAL A 402 -21.69 -40.63 -21.77
N LEU A 403 -20.81 -41.30 -22.51
CA LEU A 403 -20.72 -42.76 -22.50
C LEU A 403 -20.00 -43.34 -21.27
N LYS A 404 -19.29 -42.50 -20.49
CA LYS A 404 -18.60 -42.89 -19.25
C LYS A 404 -19.38 -42.58 -17.97
N SER A 405 -20.43 -41.77 -18.04
CA SER A 405 -21.45 -41.59 -17.00
C SER A 405 -22.53 -42.66 -17.12
#